data_AF-A0A963PK13-F1
#
_entry.id   AF-A0A963PK13-F1
#
_cell.length_a   1.000
_cell.length_b   1.000
_cell.length_c   1.000
_cell.angle_alpha   90.00
_cell.angle_beta   90.00
_cell.angle_gamma   90.00
#
_symmetry.space_group_name_H-M   'P 1'
#
loop_
_entity.id
_entity.type
_entity.pdbx_description
1 polymer ?
#
loop_
_entity_poly.entity_id
_entity_poly.type
_entity_poly.pdbx_seq_one_letter_code
_entity_poly.pdbx_strand_id
1 'polypeptide(L)'
;MSSPPLPLALAQAAQAAHSRFVQRVRRRYGQDLEQLAPGLPDSASIAALIASLQRGGRDLASAMRVARQLVLERLAVLDIEHAAAMPDITAAMTALAETTLDLALAQARAELDART
;
A
#
# COMPACT_ATOMS: atom_id res chain seq x y z
N MET A 1 46.63 4.34 -22.24
CA MET A 1 46.18 5.32 -21.23
C MET A 1 44.84 4.82 -20.72
N SER A 2 44.88 4.10 -19.60
CA SER A 2 43.72 3.42 -19.01
C SER A 2 42.74 4.44 -18.45
N SER A 3 41.51 4.47 -18.95
CA SER A 3 40.38 4.97 -18.17
C SER A 3 40.16 4.01 -17.00
N PRO A 4 40.08 4.45 -15.74
CA PRO A 4 39.62 3.58 -14.68
C PRO A 4 38.12 3.27 -14.93
N PRO A 5 37.68 2.00 -14.81
CA PRO A 5 36.26 1.68 -14.80
C PRO A 5 35.68 2.26 -13.50
N LEU A 6 34.59 3.02 -13.56
CA LEU A 6 33.89 3.60 -12.40
C LEU A 6 33.73 2.58 -11.25
N PRO A 7 34.47 2.65 -10.14
CA PRO A 7 34.38 1.63 -9.10
C PRO A 7 34.03 2.27 -7.76
N LEU A 8 32.72 2.38 -7.50
CA LEU A 8 32.03 2.64 -6.21
C LEU A 8 30.55 3.02 -6.45
N ALA A 9 30.21 3.40 -7.68
CA ALA A 9 28.87 3.87 -8.11
C ALA A 9 27.93 2.74 -8.58
N LEU A 10 28.09 1.51 -8.05
CA LEU A 10 26.92 0.75 -7.63
C LEU A 10 26.33 1.51 -6.45
N ALA A 11 25.74 2.68 -6.75
CA ALA A 11 25.10 3.56 -5.82
C ALA A 11 24.24 2.68 -4.92
N GLN A 12 24.56 2.66 -3.63
CA GLN A 12 23.85 1.99 -2.57
C GLN A 12 22.38 1.87 -2.97
N ALA A 13 21.97 0.66 -3.39
CA ALA A 13 20.67 0.45 -4.05
C ALA A 13 19.63 1.18 -3.21
N ALA A 14 18.93 2.15 -3.82
CA ALA A 14 18.04 3.01 -3.06
C ALA A 14 17.08 2.09 -2.29
N GLN A 15 17.08 2.21 -0.96
CA GLN A 15 16.23 1.40 -0.10
C GLN A 15 15.01 2.23 0.26
N ALA A 16 13.83 1.64 0.15
CA ALA A 16 12.59 2.27 0.60
C ALA A 16 12.69 2.61 2.10
N ALA A 17 13.52 1.88 2.85
CA ALA A 17 13.87 2.17 4.24
C ALA A 17 14.44 3.59 4.47
N HIS A 18 14.99 4.26 3.45
CA HIS A 18 15.44 5.67 3.56
C HIS A 18 14.28 6.68 3.49
N SER A 19 13.11 6.27 2.98
CA SER A 19 11.92 7.12 2.95
C SER A 19 11.34 7.32 4.35
N ARG A 20 11.21 8.58 4.78
CA ARG A 20 10.55 8.93 6.05
C ARG A 20 9.10 8.45 6.10
N PHE A 21 8.43 8.38 4.96
CA PHE A 21 7.09 7.83 4.88
C PHE A 21 7.08 6.34 5.24
N VAL A 22 7.91 5.54 4.57
CA VAL A 22 8.06 4.09 4.79
C VAL A 22 8.44 3.80 6.24
N GLN A 23 9.41 4.53 6.80
CA GLN A 23 9.82 4.40 8.21
C GLN A 23 8.64 4.59 9.18
N ARG A 24 7.79 5.61 8.96
CA ARG A 24 6.63 5.86 9.81
C ARG A 24 5.58 4.76 9.70
N VAL A 25 5.30 4.28 8.48
CA VAL A 25 4.34 3.20 8.26
C VAL A 25 4.83 1.92 8.94
N ARG A 26 6.07 1.49 8.70
CA ARG A 26 6.65 0.29 9.32
C ARG A 26 6.65 0.36 10.85
N ARG A 27 6.98 1.52 11.43
CA ARG A 27 6.94 1.72 12.89
C ARG A 27 5.54 1.62 13.45
N ARG A 28 4.53 2.15 12.75
CA ARG A 28 3.16 2.25 13.26
C ARG A 28 2.30 1.02 12.97
N TYR A 29 2.51 0.39 11.82
CA TYR A 29 1.63 -0.64 11.26
C TYR A 29 2.41 -1.87 10.78
N GLY A 30 3.63 -2.10 11.28
CA GLY A 30 4.46 -3.23 10.85
C GLY A 30 3.76 -4.59 10.94
N GLN A 31 3.00 -4.83 12.01
CA GLN A 31 2.20 -6.06 12.17
C GLN A 31 1.06 -6.17 11.15
N ASP A 32 0.41 -5.06 10.83
CA ASP A 32 -0.68 -5.03 9.85
C ASP A 32 -0.13 -5.22 8.41
N LEU A 33 1.12 -4.82 8.15
CA LEU A 33 1.77 -4.95 6.84
C LEU A 33 1.93 -6.41 6.41
N GLU A 34 2.10 -7.33 7.35
CA GLU A 34 2.20 -8.78 7.10
C GLU A 34 0.89 -9.36 6.55
N GLN A 35 -0.24 -8.68 6.74
CA GLN A 35 -1.54 -9.09 6.22
C GLN A 35 -1.71 -8.76 4.73
N LEU A 36 -0.88 -7.86 4.19
CA LEU A 36 -0.89 -7.52 2.77
C LEU A 36 0.03 -8.48 2.00
N ALA A 37 -0.56 -9.23 1.08
CA ALA A 37 0.16 -10.14 0.20
C ALA A 37 1.39 -9.47 -0.46
N PRO A 38 2.50 -10.20 -0.67
CA PRO A 38 3.64 -9.68 -1.40
C PRO A 38 3.27 -9.41 -2.87
N GLY A 39 3.94 -8.43 -3.47
CA GLY A 39 3.71 -8.03 -4.87
C GLY A 39 2.76 -6.83 -5.03
N LEU A 40 2.29 -6.62 -6.26
CA LEU A 40 1.41 -5.52 -6.62
C LEU A 40 0.01 -5.74 -6.01
N PRO A 41 -0.49 -4.80 -5.19
CA PRO A 41 -1.85 -4.88 -4.66
C PRO A 41 -2.88 -4.69 -5.77
N ASP A 42 -3.81 -5.64 -5.86
CA ASP A 42 -5.02 -5.58 -6.69
C ASP A 42 -6.27 -5.32 -5.83
N SER A 43 -7.43 -5.11 -6.47
CA SER A 43 -8.67 -4.80 -5.74
C SER A 43 -9.05 -5.90 -4.74
N ALA A 44 -8.81 -7.18 -5.07
CA ALA A 44 -9.14 -8.31 -4.22
C ALA A 44 -8.28 -8.35 -2.95
N SER A 45 -6.96 -8.18 -3.08
CA SER A 45 -6.05 -8.13 -1.94
C SER A 45 -6.27 -6.89 -1.07
N ILE A 46 -6.62 -5.75 -1.67
CA ILE A 46 -6.97 -4.52 -0.94
C ILE A 46 -8.27 -4.71 -0.13
N ALA A 47 -9.31 -5.29 -0.74
CA ALA A 47 -10.56 -5.59 -0.03
C ALA A 47 -10.34 -6.60 1.10
N ALA A 48 -9.53 -7.65 0.85
CA ALA A 48 -9.19 -8.65 1.86
C ALA A 48 -8.42 -8.03 3.05
N LEU A 49 -7.47 -7.13 2.78
CA LEU A 49 -6.74 -6.37 3.81
C LEU A 49 -7.69 -5.53 4.66
N ILE A 50 -8.59 -4.76 4.02
CA ILE A 50 -9.58 -3.93 4.73
C ILE A 50 -10.48 -4.81 5.61
N ALA A 51 -10.99 -5.92 5.09
CA ALA A 51 -11.80 -6.86 5.85
C ALA A 51 -11.03 -7.46 7.04
N SER A 52 -9.74 -7.75 6.88
CA SER A 52 -8.88 -8.23 7.97
C SER A 52 -8.70 -7.19 9.07
N LEU A 53 -8.44 -5.94 8.69
CA LEU A 53 -8.34 -4.81 9.61
C LEU A 53 -9.65 -4.56 10.37
N GLN A 54 -10.81 -4.74 9.73
CA GLN A 54 -12.12 -4.67 10.38
C GLN A 54 -12.34 -5.82 11.37
N ARG A 55 -11.95 -7.05 11.02
CA ARG A 55 -11.96 -8.19 11.97
C ARG A 55 -11.06 -7.94 13.18
N GLY A 56 -10.01 -7.14 13.02
CA GLY A 56 -9.16 -6.63 14.11
C GLY A 56 -9.81 -5.55 14.99
N GLY A 57 -11.09 -5.21 14.78
CA GLY A 57 -11.86 -4.27 15.60
C GLY A 57 -11.84 -2.81 15.14
N ARG A 58 -11.29 -2.52 13.95
CA ARG A 58 -11.32 -1.17 13.38
C ARG A 58 -12.67 -0.93 12.67
N ASP A 59 -13.22 0.28 12.80
CA ASP A 59 -14.29 0.72 11.89
C ASP A 59 -13.81 0.79 10.43
N LEU A 60 -14.74 0.82 9.48
CA LEU A 60 -14.41 0.81 8.04
C LEU A 60 -13.52 2.00 7.64
N ALA A 61 -13.82 3.21 8.10
CA ALA A 61 -13.07 4.41 7.73
C ALA A 61 -11.61 4.35 8.24
N SER A 62 -11.41 3.84 9.46
CA SER A 62 -10.11 3.59 10.08
C SER A 62 -9.36 2.49 9.34
N ALA A 63 -10.02 1.38 9.01
CA ALA A 63 -9.46 0.29 8.23
C ALA A 63 -8.98 0.77 6.84
N MET A 64 -9.80 1.53 6.11
CA MET A 64 -9.42 2.10 4.81
C MET A 64 -8.22 3.06 4.91
N ARG A 65 -8.17 3.90 5.95
CA ARG A 65 -7.01 4.79 6.18
C ARG A 65 -5.73 4.00 6.43
N VAL A 66 -5.79 2.90 7.19
CA VAL A 66 -4.63 2.04 7.43
C VAL A 66 -4.24 1.28 6.15
N ALA A 67 -5.21 0.67 5.46
CA ALA A 67 -4.99 -0.03 4.19
C ALA A 67 -4.27 0.85 3.16
N ARG A 68 -4.70 2.11 3.00
CA ARG A 68 -4.01 3.08 2.13
C ARG A 68 -2.53 3.28 2.50
N GLN A 69 -2.20 3.34 3.79
CA GLN A 69 -0.81 3.51 4.23
C GLN A 69 0.04 2.28 3.90
N LEU A 70 -0.53 1.08 4.10
CA LEU A 70 0.14 -0.19 3.82
C LEU A 70 0.37 -0.40 2.32
N VAL A 71 -0.65 -0.12 1.50
CA VAL A 71 -0.54 -0.17 0.03
C VAL A 71 0.51 0.81 -0.48
N LEU A 72 0.51 2.05 0.00
CA LEU A 72 1.52 3.04 -0.40
C LEU A 72 2.94 2.66 0.04
N GLU A 73 3.10 2.00 1.18
CA GLU A 73 4.41 1.47 1.59
C GLU A 73 4.87 0.35 0.65
N ARG A 74 3.98 -0.60 0.31
CA ARG A 74 4.26 -1.67 -0.65
C ARG A 74 4.66 -1.11 -2.02
N LEU A 75 3.92 -0.14 -2.52
CA LEU A 75 4.22 0.51 -3.81
C LEU A 75 5.54 1.27 -3.77
N ALA A 76 5.88 1.94 -2.66
CA ALA A 76 7.18 2.59 -2.51
C ALA A 76 8.33 1.57 -2.55
N VAL A 77 8.17 0.38 -1.96
CA VAL A 77 9.16 -0.70 -2.04
C VAL A 77 9.30 -1.24 -3.47
N LEU A 78 8.19 -1.45 -4.16
CA LEU A 78 8.21 -1.95 -5.55
C LEU A 78 8.82 -0.92 -6.51
N ASP A 79 8.51 0.36 -6.36
CA ASP A 79 9.08 1.44 -7.16
C ASP A 79 10.59 1.60 -6.90
N ILE A 80 10.98 1.76 -5.64
CA ILE A 80 12.36 2.12 -5.26
C ILE A 80 13.33 0.93 -5.38
N GLU A 81 12.91 -0.26 -4.93
CA GLU A 81 13.81 -1.42 -4.82
C GLU A 81 13.68 -2.39 -6.00
N HIS A 82 12.53 -2.40 -6.69
CA HIS A 82 12.25 -3.34 -7.78
C HIS A 82 12.05 -2.65 -9.14
N ALA A 83 12.15 -1.31 -9.20
CA ALA A 83 11.94 -0.52 -10.41
C ALA A 83 10.63 -0.89 -11.12
N ALA A 84 9.55 -1.06 -10.35
CA ALA A 84 8.24 -1.42 -10.87
C ALA A 84 7.78 -0.43 -11.96
N ALA A 85 7.09 -0.96 -12.98
CA ALA A 85 6.71 -0.14 -14.11
C ALA A 85 5.66 0.90 -13.68
N MET A 86 5.76 2.12 -14.20
CA MET A 86 4.80 3.19 -13.90
C MET A 86 3.32 2.77 -14.13
N PRO A 87 2.97 2.02 -15.20
CA PRO A 87 1.61 1.52 -15.38
C PRO A 87 1.13 0.66 -14.20
N ASP A 88 1.99 -0.19 -13.64
CA ASP A 88 1.64 -1.08 -12.52
C ASP A 88 1.36 -0.28 -11.25
N ILE A 89 2.18 0.74 -10.97
CA ILE A 89 1.97 1.65 -9.84
C ILE A 89 0.63 2.37 -9.98
N THR A 90 0.34 2.89 -11.18
CA THR A 90 -0.93 3.59 -11.42
C THR A 90 -2.13 2.67 -11.33
N ALA A 91 -2.03 1.43 -11.83
CA ALA A 91 -3.10 0.45 -11.75
C ALA A 91 -3.42 0.08 -10.29
N ALA A 92 -2.41 -0.14 -9.46
CA ALA A 92 -2.61 -0.42 -8.03
C ALA A 92 -3.22 0.78 -7.28
N MET A 93 -2.85 2.01 -7.64
CA MET A 93 -3.45 3.22 -7.07
C MET A 93 -4.92 3.38 -7.49
N THR A 94 -5.26 3.05 -8.73
CA THR A 94 -6.66 3.02 -9.21
C THR A 94 -7.47 1.96 -8.48
N ALA A 95 -6.95 0.73 -8.39
CA ALA A 95 -7.60 -0.36 -7.65
C ALA A 95 -7.85 0.02 -6.19
N LEU A 96 -6.91 0.68 -5.53
CA LEU A 96 -7.09 1.20 -4.16
C LEU A 96 -8.24 2.21 -4.09
N ALA A 97 -8.28 3.18 -5.01
CA ALA A 97 -9.32 4.20 -5.02
C ALA A 97 -10.71 3.58 -5.22
N GLU A 98 -10.88 2.79 -6.28
CA GLU A 98 -12.14 2.12 -6.63
C GLU A 98 -12.63 1.24 -5.47
N THR A 99 -11.77 0.38 -4.94
CA THR A 99 -12.14 -0.52 -3.83
C THR A 99 -12.62 0.27 -2.61
N THR A 100 -11.95 1.38 -2.26
CA THR A 100 -12.37 2.19 -1.10
C THR A 100 -13.67 2.95 -1.36
N LEU A 101 -13.91 3.40 -2.60
CA LEU A 101 -15.15 4.07 -2.98
C LEU A 101 -16.35 3.10 -2.93
N ASP A 102 -16.18 1.90 -3.47
CA ASP A 102 -17.20 0.86 -3.46
C ASP A 102 -17.61 0.45 -2.04
N LEU A 103 -16.62 0.25 -1.16
CA LEU A 103 -16.87 -0.09 0.24
C LEU A 103 -17.55 1.07 1.00
N ALA A 104 -17.11 2.31 0.79
CA ALA A 104 -17.73 3.47 1.40
C ALA A 104 -19.19 3.66 0.94
N LEU A 105 -19.46 3.44 -0.34
CA LEU A 105 -20.81 3.49 -0.90
C LEU A 105 -21.71 2.40 -0.32
N ALA A 106 -21.20 1.17 -0.21
CA ALA A 106 -21.94 0.06 0.40
C ALA A 106 -22.30 0.35 1.87
N GLN A 107 -21.36 0.88 2.64
CA GLN A 107 -21.59 1.29 4.02
C GLN A 107 -22.66 2.38 4.13
N ALA A 108 -22.56 3.43 3.31
CA ALA A 108 -23.53 4.53 3.32
C ALA A 108 -24.95 4.06 2.99
N ARG A 109 -25.10 3.11 2.05
CA ARG A 109 -26.40 2.49 1.73
C ARG A 109 -26.95 1.69 2.91
N ALA A 110 -26.13 0.84 3.52
CA ALA A 110 -26.55 0.06 4.68
C ALA A 110 -26.98 0.95 5.87
N GLU A 111 -26.27 2.06 6.10
CA GLU A 111 -26.65 3.03 7.14
C GLU A 111 -27.95 3.77 6.84
N LEU A 112 -28.27 4.00 5.55
CA LEU A 112 -29.53 4.59 5.14
C LEU A 112 -30.68 3.60 5.33
N ASP A 113 -30.51 2.36 4.87
CA ASP A 113 -31.52 1.30 4.97
C ASP A 113 -31.87 0.98 6.44
N ALA A 114 -30.89 1.07 7.35
CA ALA A 114 -31.11 0.85 8.78
C ALA A 114 -31.88 1.99 9.49
N ARG A 115 -32.06 3.14 8.83
CA ARG A 115 -32.81 4.31 9.35
C ARG A 115 -34.26 4.36 8.88
N THR A 116 -34.62 3.55 7.89
CA THR A 116 -35.98 3.37 7.37
C THR A 116 -36.69 2.21 8.06
#